data_AF-A0A4V3T9Z9-F1
#
_entry.id   AF-A0A4V3T9Z9-F1
#
_cell.length_a   1.000
_cell.length_b   1.000
_cell.length_c   1.000
_cell.angle_alpha   90.00
_cell.angle_beta   90.00
_cell.angle_gamma   90.00
#
_symmetry.space_group_name_H-M   'P 1'
#
loop_
_entity.id
_entity.type
_entity.pdbx_description
1 polymer ?
#
loop_
_entity_poly.entity_id
_entity_poly.type
_entity_poly.pdbx_seq_one_letter_code
_entity_poly.pdbx_strand_id
1 'polypeptide(L)'
;MSTSFEPPVDRTPQELVTELRGLADVHWETVWNGPPLPSQGLDEWCAQFGWTPTQFEYVLNVRTQTGGALTLNAMGGSWAPVQSLSYWVWGESAFGDRRDNARVLAEADRVWPLYRDAVSSVLGAPAWEGAWDSTAFPRELGEFAIPQDADRIEEKDPYHIAYWELSAPGGALVKLRITPAVGTADGSDAGVVNMDLEVYPRPLEA
;
A
#
# COMPACT_ATOMS: atom_id res chain seq x y z
N MET A 1 -19.54 -15.10 11.15
CA MET A 1 -18.56 -16.09 10.66
C MET A 1 -17.45 -15.27 10.05
N SER A 2 -16.34 -15.10 10.76
CA SER A 2 -15.18 -14.38 10.22
C SER A 2 -14.64 -15.21 9.06
N THR A 3 -14.61 -14.62 7.87
CA THR A 3 -13.79 -15.14 6.79
C THR A 3 -12.38 -15.29 7.35
N SER A 4 -11.80 -16.49 7.21
CA SER A 4 -10.36 -16.65 7.46
C SER A 4 -9.67 -15.69 6.49
N PHE A 5 -9.23 -14.54 7.01
CA PHE A 5 -8.28 -13.70 6.33
C PHE A 5 -7.03 -14.56 6.26
N GLU A 6 -6.80 -15.18 5.10
CA GLU A 6 -5.54 -15.86 4.84
C GLU A 6 -4.44 -14.82 5.09
N PRO A 7 -3.52 -15.04 6.03
CA PRO A 7 -2.50 -14.05 6.32
C PRO A 7 -1.73 -13.81 5.01
N PRO A 8 -1.55 -12.56 4.60
CA PRO A 8 -0.89 -12.26 3.35
C PRO A 8 0.50 -12.89 3.35
N VAL A 9 0.83 -13.57 2.26
CA VAL A 9 2.14 -14.19 2.07
C VAL A 9 3.16 -13.06 1.93
N ASP A 10 4.15 -13.02 2.83
CA ASP A 10 5.25 -12.06 2.74
C ASP A 10 5.91 -12.14 1.36
N ARG A 11 5.91 -11.01 0.65
CA ARG A 11 6.51 -10.91 -0.66
C ARG A 11 7.94 -10.48 -0.52
N THR A 12 8.85 -11.18 -1.18
CA THR A 12 10.24 -10.75 -1.24
C THR A 12 10.37 -9.42 -2.01
N PRO A 13 11.44 -8.65 -1.80
CA PRO A 13 11.69 -7.44 -2.58
C PRO A 13 11.71 -7.69 -4.10
N GLN A 14 12.17 -8.87 -4.55
CA GLN A 14 12.19 -9.23 -5.96
C GLN A 14 10.78 -9.51 -6.53
N GLU A 15 9.88 -10.07 -5.72
CA GLU A 15 8.48 -10.23 -6.11
C GLU A 15 7.79 -8.85 -6.22
N LEU A 16 8.09 -7.94 -5.28
CA LEU A 16 7.60 -6.55 -5.36
C LEU A 16 8.07 -5.85 -6.64
N VAL A 17 9.34 -6.00 -7.05
CA VAL A 17 9.83 -5.48 -8.34
C VAL A 17 9.02 -6.01 -9.51
N THR A 18 8.68 -7.30 -9.48
CA THR A 18 7.95 -7.95 -10.58
C THR A 18 6.51 -7.44 -10.65
N GLU A 19 5.86 -7.32 -9.49
CA GLU A 19 4.52 -6.73 -9.35
C GLU A 19 4.48 -5.28 -9.87
N LEU A 20 5.43 -4.45 -9.43
CA LEU A 20 5.49 -3.04 -9.80
C LEU A 20 5.71 -2.80 -11.29
N ARG A 21 6.47 -3.67 -11.97
CA ARG A 21 6.60 -3.61 -13.43
C ARG A 21 5.25 -3.83 -14.11
N GLY A 22 4.41 -4.74 -13.60
CA GLY A 22 3.06 -4.93 -14.09
C GLY A 22 2.16 -3.71 -13.86
N LEU A 23 2.30 -3.06 -12.71
CA LEU A 23 1.51 -1.87 -12.35
C LEU A 23 1.95 -0.59 -13.09
N ALA A 24 3.22 -0.47 -13.47
CA ALA A 24 3.75 0.68 -14.19
C ALA A 24 3.11 0.88 -15.57
N ASP A 25 2.70 -0.22 -16.23
CA ASP A 25 2.12 -0.21 -17.58
C ASP A 25 0.57 -0.15 -17.58
N VAL A 26 -0.06 -0.04 -16.40
CA VAL A 26 -1.52 -0.01 -16.27
C VAL A 26 -2.08 1.33 -16.77
N HIS A 27 -3.22 1.25 -17.47
CA HIS A 27 -3.99 2.43 -17.86
C HIS A 27 -4.76 3.01 -16.67
N TRP A 28 -4.07 3.77 -15.83
CA TRP A 28 -4.57 4.26 -14.53
C TRP A 28 -5.86 5.08 -14.62
N GLU A 29 -6.07 5.86 -15.68
CA GLU A 29 -7.32 6.59 -15.87
C GLU A 29 -8.55 5.66 -15.89
N THR A 30 -8.41 4.47 -16.50
CA THR A 30 -9.49 3.47 -16.51
C THR A 30 -9.69 2.86 -15.13
N VAL A 31 -8.62 2.64 -14.37
CA VAL A 31 -8.69 2.14 -12.99
C VAL A 31 -9.41 3.15 -12.09
N TRP A 32 -9.08 4.44 -12.17
CA TRP A 32 -9.67 5.49 -11.35
C TRP A 32 -11.15 5.73 -11.64
N ASN A 33 -11.58 5.59 -12.90
CA ASN A 33 -13.00 5.59 -13.25
C ASN A 33 -13.78 4.41 -12.62
N GLY A 34 -13.06 3.36 -12.24
CA GLY A 34 -13.60 2.19 -11.54
C GLY A 34 -14.15 1.11 -12.46
N PRO A 35 -14.30 -0.12 -11.92
CA PRO A 35 -14.84 -1.26 -12.64
C PRO A 35 -16.35 -1.12 -12.85
N PRO A 36 -16.91 -1.79 -13.87
CA PRO A 36 -18.34 -2.00 -13.98
C PRO A 36 -18.83 -2.99 -12.88
N LEU A 37 -20.16 -3.08 -12.71
CA LEU A 37 -20.77 -4.09 -11.84
C LEU A 37 -20.50 -5.52 -12.36
N PRO A 38 -20.61 -6.60 -11.54
CA PRO A 38 -20.25 -7.96 -11.95
C PRO A 38 -20.98 -8.44 -13.21
N SER A 39 -22.27 -8.11 -13.32
CA SER A 39 -23.11 -8.47 -14.47
C SER A 39 -22.86 -7.63 -15.72
N GLN A 40 -21.94 -6.67 -15.66
CA GLN A 40 -21.67 -5.67 -16.69
C GLN A 40 -20.23 -5.77 -17.25
N GLY A 41 -19.60 -6.93 -17.10
CA GLY A 41 -18.29 -7.21 -17.68
C GLY A 41 -17.10 -6.92 -16.77
N LEU A 42 -17.26 -7.16 -15.46
CA LEU A 42 -16.18 -7.02 -14.48
C LEU A 42 -14.98 -7.90 -14.84
N ASP A 43 -15.21 -9.10 -15.35
CA ASP A 43 -14.15 -10.03 -15.71
C ASP A 43 -13.33 -9.52 -16.90
N GLU A 44 -13.99 -9.01 -17.95
CA GLU A 44 -13.30 -8.39 -19.09
C GLU A 44 -12.52 -7.13 -18.68
N TRP A 45 -13.12 -6.31 -17.81
CA TRP A 45 -12.46 -5.12 -17.25
C TRP A 45 -11.24 -5.49 -16.40
N CYS A 46 -11.28 -6.57 -15.62
CA CYS A 46 -10.10 -7.04 -14.88
C CYS A 46 -9.04 -7.62 -15.84
N ALA A 47 -9.48 -8.39 -16.85
CA ALA A 47 -8.60 -9.09 -17.77
C ALA A 47 -7.72 -8.17 -18.61
N GLN A 48 -8.19 -6.97 -18.97
CA GLN A 48 -7.37 -5.97 -19.70
C GLN A 48 -6.12 -5.52 -18.92
N PHE A 49 -6.10 -5.69 -17.60
CA PHE A 49 -4.95 -5.39 -16.74
C PHE A 49 -4.19 -6.66 -16.31
N GLY A 50 -4.60 -7.83 -16.80
CA GLY A 50 -4.09 -9.11 -16.31
C GLY A 50 -4.50 -9.39 -14.86
N TRP A 51 -5.66 -8.90 -14.43
CA TRP A 51 -6.19 -9.11 -13.08
C TRP A 51 -7.32 -10.13 -13.09
N THR A 52 -7.54 -10.80 -11.96
CA THR A 52 -8.65 -11.72 -11.72
C THR A 52 -9.39 -11.31 -10.46
N PRO A 53 -10.70 -11.03 -10.48
CA PRO A 53 -11.43 -10.64 -9.28
C PRO A 53 -11.50 -11.81 -8.28
N THR A 54 -11.34 -11.51 -6.99
CA THR A 54 -11.34 -12.49 -5.91
C THR A 54 -12.43 -12.26 -4.88
N GLN A 55 -12.83 -11.00 -4.65
CA GLN A 55 -13.93 -10.62 -3.76
C GLN A 55 -14.56 -9.32 -4.23
N PHE A 56 -15.89 -9.21 -4.13
CA PHE A 56 -16.66 -8.13 -4.73
C PHE A 56 -17.96 -7.81 -3.96
N GLU A 57 -17.97 -7.78 -2.62
CA GLU A 57 -19.20 -7.42 -1.87
C GLU A 57 -19.27 -5.91 -1.54
N TYR A 58 -18.20 -5.33 -1.00
CA TYR A 58 -18.15 -3.90 -0.62
C TYR A 58 -16.88 -3.19 -1.10
N VAL A 59 -15.86 -3.98 -1.45
CA VAL A 59 -14.57 -3.54 -1.98
C VAL A 59 -14.18 -4.59 -3.02
N LEU A 60 -13.59 -4.14 -4.14
CA LEU A 60 -13.11 -5.06 -5.16
C LEU A 60 -11.67 -5.48 -4.83
N ASN A 61 -11.49 -6.76 -4.57
CA ASN A 61 -10.17 -7.38 -4.49
C ASN A 61 -9.88 -8.10 -5.80
N VAL A 62 -8.65 -7.95 -6.29
CA VAL A 62 -8.18 -8.64 -7.48
C VAL A 62 -6.85 -9.33 -7.22
N ARG A 63 -6.57 -10.36 -8.01
CA ARG A 63 -5.29 -11.04 -8.06
C ARG A 63 -4.59 -10.71 -9.37
N THR A 64 -3.32 -10.32 -9.32
CA THR A 64 -2.52 -10.07 -10.53
C THR A 64 -1.94 -11.36 -11.08
N GLN A 65 -1.42 -11.32 -12.31
CA GLN A 65 -0.73 -12.46 -12.95
C GLN A 65 0.49 -12.95 -12.15
N THR A 66 1.12 -12.07 -11.38
CA THR A 66 2.25 -12.37 -10.47
C THR A 66 1.78 -12.88 -9.10
N GLY A 67 0.47 -13.09 -8.94
CA GLY A 67 -0.18 -13.59 -7.74
C GLY A 67 -0.38 -12.53 -6.66
N GLY A 68 -0.11 -11.26 -6.94
CA GLY A 68 -0.29 -10.16 -6.00
C GLY A 68 -1.77 -9.97 -5.67
N ALA A 69 -2.10 -9.61 -4.44
CA ALA A 69 -3.46 -9.31 -4.04
C ALA A 69 -3.62 -7.79 -3.90
N LEU A 70 -4.42 -7.20 -4.79
CA LEU A 70 -4.70 -5.77 -4.81
C LEU A 70 -6.12 -5.52 -4.32
N THR A 71 -6.29 -4.43 -3.58
CA THR A 71 -7.58 -3.94 -3.10
C THR A 71 -7.85 -2.59 -3.74
N LEU A 72 -8.98 -2.44 -4.44
CA LEU A 72 -9.41 -1.19 -5.05
C LEU A 72 -10.39 -0.50 -4.11
N ASN A 73 -9.94 0.59 -3.49
CA ASN A 73 -10.69 1.32 -2.48
C ASN A 73 -11.51 2.45 -3.11
N ALA A 74 -12.79 2.51 -2.76
CA ALA A 74 -13.72 3.57 -3.16
C ALA A 74 -14.64 3.94 -1.98
N MET A 75 -15.18 5.16 -1.98
CA MET A 75 -16.02 5.62 -0.86
C MET A 75 -17.38 4.94 -0.82
N GLY A 76 -17.91 4.80 0.40
CA GLY A 76 -19.32 4.49 0.64
C GLY A 76 -19.76 3.09 0.19
N GLY A 77 -18.82 2.14 0.06
CA GLY A 77 -19.12 0.80 -0.44
C GLY A 77 -19.44 0.76 -1.95
N SER A 78 -19.10 1.82 -2.69
CA SER A 78 -19.07 1.81 -4.15
C SER A 78 -17.78 1.14 -4.64
N TRP A 79 -17.69 0.83 -5.94
CA TRP A 79 -16.43 0.48 -6.60
C TRP A 79 -15.87 1.61 -7.47
N ALA A 80 -16.66 2.65 -7.67
CA ALA A 80 -16.31 3.78 -8.53
C ALA A 80 -16.74 5.11 -7.90
N PRO A 81 -15.95 6.19 -8.08
CA PRO A 81 -14.58 6.17 -8.58
C PRO A 81 -13.62 5.52 -7.57
N VAL A 82 -12.57 4.87 -8.08
CA VAL A 82 -11.49 4.32 -7.23
C VAL A 82 -10.61 5.45 -6.74
N GLN A 83 -10.37 5.50 -5.44
CA GLN A 83 -9.59 6.54 -4.78
C GLN A 83 -8.17 6.10 -4.43
N SER A 84 -7.98 4.81 -4.21
CA SER A 84 -6.66 4.23 -4.05
C SER A 84 -6.67 2.76 -4.37
N LEU A 85 -5.49 2.26 -4.72
CA LEU A 85 -5.20 0.84 -4.77
C LEU A 85 -4.24 0.53 -3.63
N SER A 86 -4.48 -0.53 -2.86
CA SER A 86 -3.56 -1.00 -1.83
C SER A 86 -3.08 -2.42 -2.08
N TYR A 87 -1.84 -2.67 -1.70
CA TYR A 87 -1.12 -3.93 -1.88
C TYR A 87 -0.32 -4.24 -0.62
N TRP A 88 -0.55 -5.41 -0.03
CA TRP A 88 0.29 -5.87 1.07
C TRP A 88 1.64 -6.39 0.55
N VAL A 89 2.71 -5.93 1.19
CA VAL A 89 4.08 -6.30 0.81
C VAL A 89 4.67 -7.30 1.81
N TRP A 90 4.66 -6.98 3.09
CA TRP A 90 5.38 -7.73 4.12
C TRP A 90 4.81 -7.45 5.50
N GLY A 91 4.94 -8.37 6.46
CA GLY A 91 4.70 -8.06 7.86
C GLY A 91 5.55 -8.89 8.82
N GLU A 92 5.62 -8.45 10.07
CA GLU A 92 6.26 -9.16 11.17
C GLU A 92 5.42 -8.99 12.42
N SER A 93 5.41 -10.01 13.28
CA SER A 93 4.67 -9.97 14.54
C SER A 93 5.50 -10.53 15.69
N ALA A 94 5.30 -9.95 16.87
CA ALA A 94 5.72 -10.54 18.12
C ALA A 94 4.82 -11.75 18.41
N PHE A 95 5.42 -12.92 18.64
CA PHE A 95 4.69 -14.17 18.91
C PHE A 95 4.09 -14.18 20.33
N GLY A 96 3.22 -13.22 20.64
CA GLY A 96 2.44 -13.16 21.88
C GLY A 96 3.14 -12.54 23.09
N ASP A 97 4.39 -12.06 22.98
CA ASP A 97 5.06 -11.30 24.05
C ASP A 97 5.47 -9.89 23.56
N ARG A 98 4.92 -8.86 24.22
CA ARG A 98 5.28 -7.45 23.98
C ARG A 98 6.77 -7.14 24.16
N ARG A 99 7.52 -8.00 24.88
CA ARG A 99 8.99 -7.86 25.00
C ARG A 99 9.70 -7.98 23.65
N ASP A 100 9.06 -8.61 22.66
CA ASP A 100 9.60 -8.75 21.32
C ASP A 100 9.32 -7.54 20.42
N ASN A 101 8.56 -6.52 20.87
CA ASN A 101 8.25 -5.35 20.05
C ASN A 101 9.51 -4.62 19.55
N ALA A 102 10.55 -4.57 20.38
CA ALA A 102 11.83 -4.00 19.97
C ALA A 102 12.49 -4.79 18.83
N ARG A 103 12.34 -6.13 18.80
CA ARG A 103 12.80 -6.99 17.70
C ARG A 103 11.99 -6.73 16.44
N VAL A 104 10.66 -6.61 16.57
CA VAL A 104 9.75 -6.34 15.44
C VAL A 104 10.09 -5.00 14.77
N LEU A 105 10.29 -3.94 15.55
CA LEU A 105 10.69 -2.63 15.02
C LEU A 105 12.11 -2.64 14.43
N ALA A 106 13.07 -3.33 15.07
CA ALA A 106 14.41 -3.49 14.52
C ALA A 106 14.40 -4.26 13.19
N GLU A 107 13.51 -5.23 13.03
CA GLU A 107 13.32 -5.94 11.77
C GLU A 107 12.72 -5.02 10.70
N ALA A 108 11.73 -4.19 11.05
CA ALA A 108 11.21 -3.15 10.16
C ALA A 108 12.33 -2.21 9.66
N ASP A 109 13.20 -1.73 10.56
CA ASP A 109 14.36 -0.91 10.19
C ASP A 109 15.33 -1.66 9.25
N ARG A 110 15.52 -2.97 9.48
CA ARG A 110 16.41 -3.81 8.68
C ARG A 110 15.87 -4.03 7.26
N VAL A 111 14.57 -4.26 7.11
CA VAL A 111 13.96 -4.59 5.81
C VAL A 111 13.60 -3.36 4.98
N TRP A 112 13.30 -2.22 5.61
CA TRP A 112 12.91 -0.99 4.93
C TRP A 112 13.77 -0.64 3.70
N PRO A 113 15.11 -0.49 3.81
CA PRO A 113 15.92 -0.11 2.66
C PRO A 113 15.86 -1.13 1.52
N LEU A 114 15.67 -2.41 1.81
CA LEU A 114 15.60 -3.47 0.78
C LEU A 114 14.36 -3.30 -0.10
N TYR A 115 13.21 -3.02 0.53
CA TYR A 115 11.97 -2.80 -0.21
C TYR A 115 11.96 -1.42 -0.88
N ARG A 116 12.44 -0.37 -0.21
CA ARG A 116 12.56 0.97 -0.80
C ARG A 116 13.45 0.95 -2.05
N ASP A 117 14.58 0.24 -2.00
CA ASP A 117 15.48 0.06 -3.16
C ASP A 117 14.81 -0.75 -4.27
N ALA A 118 14.04 -1.79 -3.91
CA ALA A 118 13.26 -2.56 -4.88
C ALA A 118 12.25 -1.68 -5.63
N VAL A 119 11.44 -0.87 -4.93
CA VAL A 119 10.53 0.09 -5.57
C VAL A 119 11.32 1.07 -6.45
N SER A 120 12.42 1.62 -5.93
CA SER A 120 13.23 2.60 -6.65
C SER A 120 13.91 2.04 -7.90
N SER A 121 14.17 0.73 -7.94
CA SER A 121 14.71 0.08 -9.14
C SER A 121 13.75 0.07 -10.33
N VAL A 122 12.45 0.25 -10.07
CA VAL A 122 11.39 0.32 -11.09
C VAL A 122 10.98 1.76 -11.35
N LEU A 123 10.76 2.54 -10.28
CA LEU A 123 10.16 3.87 -10.36
C LEU A 123 11.17 5.03 -10.36
N GLY A 124 12.47 4.72 -10.19
CA GLY A 124 13.50 5.73 -9.99
C GLY A 124 13.59 6.19 -8.53
N ALA A 125 14.29 7.30 -8.29
CA ALA A 125 14.45 7.83 -6.94
C ALA A 125 13.10 8.29 -6.36
N PRO A 126 12.88 8.10 -5.04
CA PRO A 126 11.69 8.65 -4.40
C PRO A 126 11.69 10.18 -4.49
N ALA A 127 10.51 10.77 -4.68
CA ALA A 127 10.30 12.20 -4.56
C ALA A 127 10.54 12.68 -3.12
N TRP A 128 10.24 11.81 -2.14
CA TRP A 128 10.51 12.02 -0.73
C TRP A 128 10.60 10.69 0.03
N GLU A 129 11.43 10.64 1.08
CA GLU A 129 11.57 9.53 2.03
C GLU A 129 11.81 10.07 3.44
N GLY A 130 11.24 9.43 4.44
CA GLY A 130 11.47 9.78 5.85
C GLY A 130 10.88 8.77 6.83
N ALA A 131 11.30 8.89 8.08
CA ALA A 131 10.74 8.16 9.22
C ALA A 131 9.69 9.01 9.96
N TRP A 132 8.95 8.38 10.87
CA TRP A 132 7.93 9.02 11.72
C TRP A 132 8.41 10.30 12.42
N ASP A 133 9.70 10.45 12.74
CA ASP A 133 10.25 11.62 13.44
C ASP A 133 10.82 12.70 12.51
N SER A 134 10.70 12.50 11.19
CA SER A 134 11.19 13.49 10.22
C SER A 134 10.50 14.84 10.42
N THR A 135 11.28 15.91 10.30
CA THR A 135 10.78 17.30 10.40
C THR A 135 10.38 17.88 9.05
N ALA A 136 10.70 17.16 7.97
CA ALA A 136 10.55 17.60 6.58
C ALA A 136 9.43 16.84 5.85
N PHE A 137 8.39 16.40 6.55
CA PHE A 137 7.25 15.75 5.90
C PHE A 137 6.65 16.66 4.81
N PRO A 138 6.28 16.09 3.66
CA PRO A 138 5.65 16.84 2.59
C PRO A 138 4.29 17.35 3.06
N ARG A 139 3.95 18.58 2.65
CA ARG A 139 2.67 19.21 2.98
C ARG A 139 1.64 19.12 1.85
N GLU A 140 2.08 18.79 0.63
CA GLU A 140 1.30 18.93 -0.60
C GLU A 140 1.39 17.67 -1.49
N LEU A 141 1.10 16.49 -0.93
CA LEU A 141 0.95 15.23 -1.69
C LEU A 141 -0.51 14.74 -1.76
N GLY A 142 -1.46 15.55 -1.27
CA GLY A 142 -2.88 15.22 -1.14
C GLY A 142 -3.28 14.82 0.28
N GLU A 143 -4.52 15.12 0.66
CA GLU A 143 -5.06 14.94 2.02
C GLU A 143 -4.96 13.48 2.52
N PHE A 144 -5.17 12.50 1.64
CA PHE A 144 -5.16 11.07 1.99
C PHE A 144 -3.77 10.43 1.94
N ALA A 145 -2.78 11.11 1.38
CA ALA A 145 -1.43 10.58 1.22
C ALA A 145 -0.51 10.94 2.39
N ILE A 146 -0.79 12.05 3.09
CA ILE A 146 0.05 12.58 4.17
C ILE A 146 -0.54 12.16 5.54
N PRO A 147 0.25 11.46 6.38
CA PRO A 147 -0.13 11.13 7.75
C PRO A 147 -0.38 12.37 8.61
N GLN A 148 -1.30 12.29 9.57
CA GLN A 148 -1.52 13.37 10.53
C GLN A 148 -0.35 13.45 11.53
N ASP A 149 0.03 14.66 11.92
CA ASP A 149 1.15 14.88 12.84
C ASP A 149 0.94 14.23 14.22
N ALA A 150 -0.30 14.18 14.70
CA ALA A 150 -0.63 13.57 15.99
C ALA A 150 -0.34 12.05 15.96
N ASP A 151 -0.95 11.34 15.01
CA ASP A 151 -0.80 9.89 14.83
C ASP A 151 0.67 9.51 14.61
N ARG A 152 1.38 10.32 13.81
CA ARG A 152 2.80 10.12 13.53
C ARG A 152 3.69 10.21 14.76
N ILE A 153 3.44 11.14 15.66
CA ILE A 153 4.29 11.33 16.84
C ILE A 153 3.88 10.38 17.98
N GLU A 154 2.59 10.15 18.16
CA GLU A 154 2.06 9.31 19.24
C GLU A 154 2.20 7.82 18.92
N GLU A 155 1.77 7.40 17.74
CA GLU A 155 1.70 5.99 17.35
C GLU A 155 2.91 5.55 16.51
N LYS A 156 3.75 6.50 16.09
CA LYS A 156 4.81 6.27 15.11
C LYS A 156 4.25 5.71 13.80
N ASP A 157 3.08 6.19 13.37
CA ASP A 157 2.43 5.82 12.12
C ASP A 157 2.54 6.97 11.09
N PRO A 158 3.25 6.76 9.98
CA PRO A 158 4.01 5.58 9.59
C PRO A 158 5.39 5.57 10.22
N TYR A 159 5.94 4.39 10.50
CA TYR A 159 7.29 4.23 11.07
C TYR A 159 8.37 4.60 10.04
N HIS A 160 8.17 4.15 8.79
CA HIS A 160 8.93 4.58 7.61
C HIS A 160 7.99 4.81 6.44
N ILE A 161 8.33 5.77 5.57
CA ILE A 161 7.52 6.11 4.41
C ILE A 161 8.37 6.71 3.28
N ALA A 162 7.98 6.39 2.04
CA ALA A 162 8.53 6.99 0.83
C ALA A 162 7.45 7.15 -0.25
N TYR A 163 7.65 8.16 -1.09
CA TYR A 163 6.74 8.49 -2.19
C TYR A 163 7.48 8.53 -3.54
N TRP A 164 6.82 8.05 -4.59
CA TRP A 164 7.28 8.13 -5.98
C TRP A 164 6.18 8.69 -6.87
N GLU A 165 6.58 9.44 -7.88
CA GLU A 165 5.67 9.91 -8.93
C GLU A 165 5.85 9.04 -10.17
N LEU A 166 4.76 8.47 -10.68
CA LEU A 166 4.78 7.77 -11.97
C LEU A 166 4.86 8.80 -13.10
N SER A 167 5.81 8.59 -14.03
CA SER A 167 6.05 9.50 -15.17
C SER A 167 4.96 9.47 -16.25
N ALA A 168 3.82 8.81 -16.03
CA ALA A 168 2.73 8.68 -17.00
C ALA A 168 1.85 9.95 -17.08
N PRO A 169 1.26 10.27 -18.25
CA PRO A 169 0.22 11.30 -18.36
C PRO A 169 -0.97 10.98 -17.44
N GLY A 170 -1.42 11.95 -16.65
CA GLY A 170 -2.43 11.70 -15.60
C GLY A 170 -1.90 10.93 -14.38
N GLY A 171 -0.57 11.01 -14.16
CA GLY A 171 0.23 10.15 -13.29
C GLY A 171 -0.35 9.82 -11.92
N ALA A 172 0.20 8.77 -11.31
CA ALA A 172 -0.21 8.29 -10.00
C ALA A 172 0.91 8.47 -8.97
N LEU A 173 0.50 8.72 -7.73
CA LEU A 173 1.40 8.79 -6.58
C LEU A 173 1.50 7.39 -5.98
N VAL A 174 2.70 6.85 -5.92
CA VAL A 174 2.98 5.58 -5.24
C VAL A 174 3.55 5.89 -3.87
N LYS A 175 3.00 5.26 -2.83
CA LYS A 175 3.41 5.38 -1.43
C LYS A 175 3.79 4.01 -0.93
N LEU A 176 5.00 3.85 -0.40
CA LEU A 176 5.39 2.67 0.38
C LEU A 176 5.50 3.11 1.83
N ARG A 177 4.94 2.34 2.76
CA ARG A 177 5.08 2.63 4.19
C ARG A 177 5.22 1.36 5.01
N ILE A 178 5.86 1.49 6.18
CA ILE A 178 5.76 0.53 7.26
C ILE A 178 4.93 1.16 8.38
N THR A 179 3.90 0.44 8.80
CA THR A 179 2.96 0.88 9.83
C THR A 179 2.97 -0.11 11.00
N PRO A 180 3.33 0.33 12.21
CA PRO A 180 3.13 -0.47 13.41
C PRO A 180 1.64 -0.52 13.75
N ALA A 181 1.13 -1.68 14.16
CA ALA A 181 -0.21 -1.74 14.75
C ALA A 181 -0.25 -0.97 16.07
N VAL A 182 -1.43 -0.45 16.42
CA VAL A 182 -1.67 0.23 17.69
C VAL A 182 -1.10 -0.60 18.85
N GLY A 183 -0.39 0.07 19.75
CA GLY A 183 0.25 -0.54 20.91
C GLY A 183 1.60 -1.23 20.65
N THR A 184 2.04 -1.32 19.39
CA THR A 184 3.36 -1.87 19.05
C THR A 184 4.48 -0.90 19.42
N ALA A 185 4.33 0.36 19.01
CA ALA A 185 5.35 1.40 19.10
C ALA A 185 5.60 1.92 20.53
N ASP A 186 4.59 1.85 21.39
CA ASP A 186 4.63 2.25 22.80
C ASP A 186 4.83 1.05 23.76
N GLY A 187 4.71 -0.18 23.25
CA GLY A 187 4.89 -1.42 24.01
C GLY A 187 3.68 -1.85 24.85
N SER A 188 2.50 -1.26 24.61
CA SER A 188 1.28 -1.59 25.35
C SER A 188 0.67 -2.93 24.93
N ASP A 189 0.83 -3.34 23.66
CA ASP A 189 0.31 -4.60 23.10
C ASP A 189 1.41 -5.44 22.42
N ALA A 190 1.08 -6.70 22.08
CA ALA A 190 1.96 -7.55 21.29
C ALA A 190 2.14 -6.95 19.89
N GLY A 191 3.38 -6.67 19.53
CA GLY A 191 3.72 -5.84 18.38
C GLY A 191 3.45 -6.51 17.04
N VAL A 192 2.92 -5.73 16.09
CA VAL A 192 2.79 -6.10 14.68
C VAL A 192 3.27 -4.91 13.86
N VAL A 193 4.00 -5.18 12.78
CA VAL A 193 4.36 -4.17 11.77
C VAL A 193 4.01 -4.71 10.40
N ASN A 194 3.45 -3.84 9.58
CA ASN A 194 3.00 -4.18 8.23
C ASN A 194 3.62 -3.19 7.25
N MET A 195 4.01 -3.70 6.09
CA MET A 195 4.42 -2.91 4.96
C MET A 195 3.37 -3.02 3.86
N ASP A 196 2.88 -1.87 3.43
CA ASP A 196 1.93 -1.74 2.34
C ASP A 196 2.45 -0.76 1.29
N LEU A 197 2.04 -1.03 0.05
CA LEU A 197 2.18 -0.13 -1.07
C LEU A 197 0.79 0.35 -1.48
N GLU A 198 0.63 1.66 -1.56
CA GLU A 198 -0.59 2.33 -1.97
C GLU A 198 -0.34 3.16 -3.23
N VAL A 199 -1.31 3.15 -4.14
CA VAL A 199 -1.28 3.96 -5.36
C VAL A 199 -2.51 4.86 -5.37
N TYR A 200 -2.29 6.15 -5.61
CA TYR A 200 -3.34 7.16 -5.63
C TYR A 200 -3.43 7.82 -7.01
N PRO A 201 -4.64 8.26 -7.42
CA PRO A 201 -4.74 9.26 -8.46
C PRO A 201 -3.98 10.51 -8.00
N ARG A 202 -3.18 11.13 -8.87
CA ARG A 202 -2.59 12.42 -8.53
C ARG A 202 -3.72 13.41 -8.24
N PRO A 203 -3.62 14.25 -7.19
CA PRO A 203 -4.52 15.37 -7.05
C PRO A 203 -4.43 16.19 -8.34
N LEU A 204 -5.56 16.35 -9.05
CA LEU A 204 -5.65 17.36 -10.09
C LEU A 204 -5.23 18.67 -9.41
N GLU A 205 -4.15 19.29 -9.89
CA GLU A 205 -3.86 20.67 -9.52
C GLU A 205 -5.14 21.47 -9.83
N ALA A 206 -5.72 22.06 -8.78
CA ALA A 206 -6.93 22.86 -8.88
C ALA A 206 -6.65 24.19 -9.61
#